data_AF-A0A081D9K6-F1
#
_entry.id   AF-A0A081D9K6-F1
#
_cell.length_a   1.000
_cell.length_b   1.000
_cell.length_c   1.000
_cell.angle_alpha   90.00
_cell.angle_beta   90.00
_cell.angle_gamma   90.00
#
_symmetry.space_group_name_H-M   'P 1'
#
loop_
_entity.id
_entity.type
_entity.pdbx_description
1 polymer ?
#
loop_
_entity_poly.entity_id
_entity_poly.type
_entity_poly.pdbx_seq_one_letter_code
_entity_poly.pdbx_strand_id
1 'polypeptide(L)'
;MSIVGYQSNVPKAQGGGLIANTQRELSVPSNQLNADMLHSPGRNIYAVINENIVIGKDIRLRSRSGRKEIAGWQLSLPAPINKNQQGEHTGTLLSRQGKPFYYAIDDDGRVFVSGIFNDPEDEIIFNVNPYVAELPLKFRPFSGGIFVLPPDAIEKDEIEESDPVIVRRTRVPSTL
;
A
#
# COMPACT_ATOMS: atom_id res chain seq x y z
N MET A 1 2.84 -36.76 -31.86
CA MET A 1 2.07 -36.03 -30.82
C MET A 1 2.06 -34.56 -31.22
N SER A 2 0.89 -33.96 -31.53
CA SER A 2 0.82 -32.53 -31.88
C SER A 2 0.42 -31.71 -30.66
N ILE A 3 1.23 -30.72 -30.31
CA ILE A 3 0.89 -29.71 -29.31
C ILE A 3 -0.12 -28.77 -29.96
N VAL A 4 -1.37 -28.81 -29.49
CA VAL A 4 -2.39 -27.81 -29.81
C VAL A 4 -2.13 -26.63 -28.87
N GLY A 5 -1.38 -25.64 -29.34
CA GLY A 5 -1.22 -24.38 -28.64
C GLY A 5 -2.54 -23.59 -28.68
N TYR A 6 -3.01 -23.13 -27.53
CA TYR A 6 -4.08 -22.14 -27.48
C TYR A 6 -3.53 -20.83 -28.04
N GLN A 7 -3.95 -20.47 -29.26
CA GLN A 7 -3.64 -19.18 -29.87
C GLN A 7 -4.83 -18.27 -29.61
N SER A 8 -4.65 -17.19 -28.85
CA SER A 8 -5.71 -16.21 -28.64
C SER A 8 -5.94 -15.43 -29.94
N ASN A 9 -7.18 -15.47 -30.44
CA ASN A 9 -7.60 -14.60 -31.52
C ASN A 9 -7.70 -13.18 -30.96
N VAL A 10 -6.80 -12.29 -31.36
CA VAL A 10 -6.92 -10.86 -31.08
C VAL A 10 -8.08 -10.34 -31.95
N PRO A 11 -9.21 -9.89 -31.37
CA PRO A 11 -10.24 -9.25 -32.17
C PRO A 11 -9.63 -7.99 -32.81
N LYS A 12 -9.65 -7.90 -34.14
CA LYS A 12 -9.37 -6.63 -34.81
C LYS A 12 -10.45 -5.65 -34.38
N ALA A 13 -10.09 -4.67 -33.55
CA ALA A 13 -10.97 -3.58 -33.17
C ALA A 13 -11.47 -2.87 -34.44
N GLN A 14 -12.74 -3.09 -34.80
CA GLN A 14 -13.45 -2.28 -35.78
C GLN A 14 -13.85 -0.99 -35.06
N GLY A 15 -13.08 0.09 -35.28
CA GLY A 15 -13.31 1.41 -34.68
C GLY A 15 -12.12 1.85 -33.84
N GLY A 16 -11.18 2.57 -34.47
CA GLY A 16 -9.87 2.92 -33.92
C GLY A 16 -9.88 3.94 -32.79
N GLY A 17 -10.19 3.49 -31.58
CA GLY A 17 -9.60 4.04 -30.36
C GLY A 17 -8.62 3.02 -29.80
N LEU A 18 -7.38 3.41 -29.53
CA LEU A 18 -6.52 2.62 -28.64
C LEU A 18 -7.19 2.60 -27.27
N ILE A 19 -7.79 1.48 -26.90
CA ILE A 19 -8.16 1.23 -25.49
C ILE A 19 -6.83 0.98 -24.78
N ALA A 20 -6.27 2.04 -24.19
CA ALA A 20 -5.07 1.97 -23.38
C ALA A 20 -5.48 1.76 -21.92
N ASN A 21 -4.86 0.79 -21.25
CA ASN A 21 -5.01 0.64 -19.80
C ASN A 21 -4.44 1.88 -19.11
N THR A 22 -5.14 2.37 -18.09
CA THR A 22 -4.66 3.46 -17.24
C THR A 22 -4.06 2.87 -15.97
N GLN A 23 -3.01 3.52 -15.46
CA GLN A 23 -2.41 3.20 -14.16
C GLN A 23 -2.27 4.49 -13.36
N ARG A 24 -2.64 4.42 -12.09
CA ARG A 24 -2.39 5.48 -11.11
C ARG A 24 -1.65 4.89 -9.92
N GLU A 25 -0.66 5.60 -9.41
CA GLU A 25 0.05 5.22 -8.20
C GLU A 25 -0.48 6.07 -7.05
N LEU A 26 -0.81 5.40 -5.95
CA LEU A 26 -1.35 6.00 -4.77
C LEU A 26 -0.47 5.63 -3.58
N SER A 27 -0.23 6.61 -2.73
CA SER A 27 0.45 6.40 -1.46
C SER A 27 -0.54 5.90 -0.41
N VAL A 28 -0.06 5.08 0.52
CA VAL A 28 -0.75 4.74 1.76
C VAL A 28 -0.41 5.84 2.77
N PRO A 29 -1.37 6.71 3.14
CA PRO A 29 -1.18 7.71 4.19
C PRO A 29 -1.19 7.08 5.59
N SER A 30 -0.63 7.80 6.56
CA SER A 30 -0.49 7.31 7.95
C SER A 30 -1.82 6.97 8.64
N ASN A 31 -2.94 7.60 8.25
CA ASN A 31 -4.27 7.29 8.80
C ASN A 31 -4.86 5.94 8.32
N GLN A 32 -4.25 5.34 7.28
CA GLN A 32 -4.58 3.99 6.80
C GLN A 32 -3.69 2.92 7.43
N LEU A 33 -2.83 3.28 8.38
CA LEU A 33 -2.03 2.34 9.14
C LEU A 33 -2.53 2.18 10.57
N ASN A 34 -2.31 0.99 11.10
CA ASN A 34 -2.33 0.78 12.54
C ASN A 34 -1.27 1.66 13.21
N ALA A 35 -1.60 2.27 14.35
CA ALA A 35 -0.71 3.16 15.10
C ALA A 35 0.63 2.51 15.48
N ASP A 36 0.64 1.18 15.66
CA ASP A 36 1.83 0.39 15.97
C ASP A 36 2.74 0.13 14.76
N MET A 37 2.35 0.58 13.56
CA MET A 37 3.10 0.37 12.33
C MET A 37 3.69 1.68 11.78
N LEU A 38 4.76 1.52 11.01
CA LEU A 38 5.45 2.59 10.28
C LEU A 38 5.75 2.12 8.86
N HIS A 39 5.51 2.99 7.88
CA HIS A 39 6.06 2.81 6.55
C HIS A 39 7.56 3.06 6.53
N SER A 40 8.27 2.34 5.67
CA SER A 40 9.61 2.75 5.26
C SER A 40 9.50 3.94 4.29
N PRO A 41 10.35 4.97 4.38
CA PRO A 41 10.27 6.16 3.52
C PRO A 41 10.25 5.80 2.03
N GLY A 42 9.26 6.32 1.30
CA GLY A 42 9.07 6.05 -0.13
C GLY A 42 8.66 4.61 -0.49
N ARG A 43 8.29 3.79 0.51
CA ARG A 43 7.87 2.39 0.36
C ARG A 43 6.45 2.20 0.89
N ASN A 44 5.53 3.02 0.39
CA ASN A 44 4.12 3.03 0.78
C ASN A 44 3.21 3.13 -0.45
N ILE A 45 3.59 2.53 -1.58
CA ILE A 45 2.91 2.76 -2.86
C ILE A 45 2.12 1.51 -3.29
N TYR A 46 0.87 1.72 -3.70
CA TYR A 46 0.08 0.76 -4.47
C TYR A 46 -0.34 1.36 -5.81
N ALA A 47 -0.64 0.48 -6.76
CA ALA A 47 -1.13 0.88 -8.07
C ALA A 47 -2.62 0.53 -8.21
N VAL A 48 -3.35 1.41 -8.90
CA VAL A 48 -4.71 1.18 -9.37
C VAL A 48 -4.70 1.17 -10.88
N ILE A 49 -5.03 0.03 -11.47
CA ILE A 49 -5.10 -0.18 -12.92
C ILE A 49 -6.56 -0.15 -13.34
N ASN A 50 -6.87 0.59 -14.42
CA ASN A 50 -8.22 0.73 -14.96
C ASN A 50 -9.25 1.09 -13.87
N GLU A 51 -8.86 2.05 -13.02
CA GLU A 51 -9.67 2.64 -11.95
C GLU A 51 -9.97 1.76 -10.72
N ASN A 52 -9.91 0.43 -10.82
CA ASN A 52 -10.28 -0.43 -9.68
C ASN A 52 -9.48 -1.72 -9.48
N ILE A 53 -8.51 -2.06 -10.31
CA ILE A 53 -7.63 -3.21 -10.05
C ILE A 53 -6.50 -2.74 -9.14
N VAL A 54 -6.50 -3.20 -7.89
CA VAL A 54 -5.51 -2.84 -6.87
C VAL A 54 -4.36 -3.82 -6.89
N ILE A 55 -3.13 -3.30 -6.92
CA ILE A 55 -1.90 -4.10 -6.86
C ILE A 55 -0.94 -3.46 -5.84
N GLY A 56 -0.46 -4.27 -4.89
CA GLY A 56 0.63 -3.85 -4.01
C GLY A 56 1.91 -3.67 -4.84
N LYS A 57 2.44 -2.45 -4.92
CA LYS A 57 3.66 -2.16 -5.69
C LYS A 57 4.89 -2.24 -4.78
N ASP A 58 4.90 -1.42 -3.74
CA ASP A 58 5.98 -1.38 -2.76
C ASP A 58 5.48 -0.76 -1.47
N ILE A 59 4.83 -1.57 -0.64
CA ILE A 59 4.42 -1.21 0.70
C ILE A 59 5.28 -2.03 1.66
N ARG A 60 6.02 -1.34 2.53
CA ARG A 60 6.85 -1.97 3.56
C ARG A 60 6.50 -1.41 4.91
N LEU A 61 6.18 -2.29 5.84
CA LEU A 61 5.83 -1.91 7.21
C LEU A 61 6.80 -2.53 8.21
N ARG A 62 7.20 -1.72 9.19
CA ARG A 62 7.91 -2.18 10.39
C ARG A 62 7.11 -1.83 11.65
N SER A 63 7.35 -2.57 12.73
CA SER A 63 6.77 -2.26 14.03
C SER A 63 7.39 -0.98 14.60
N ARG A 64 6.55 -0.03 15.01
CA ARG A 64 6.96 1.18 15.72
C ARG A 64 7.52 0.89 17.10
N SER A 65 6.96 -0.12 17.78
CA SER A 65 7.35 -0.52 19.14
C SER A 65 8.50 -1.52 19.17
N GLY A 66 9.00 -1.96 18.01
CA GLY A 66 9.96 -3.06 17.89
C GLY A 66 9.37 -4.42 18.30
N ARG A 67 8.03 -4.53 18.37
CA ARG A 67 7.36 -5.78 18.71
C ARG A 67 7.62 -6.80 17.60
N LYS A 68 8.09 -7.99 17.99
CA LYS A 68 8.39 -9.05 17.05
C LYS A 68 7.15 -9.75 16.52
N GLU A 69 6.16 -10.03 17.37
CA GLU A 69 4.93 -10.68 16.95
C GLU A 69 3.83 -9.65 16.68
N ILE A 70 3.14 -9.79 15.57
CA ILE A 70 1.93 -9.00 15.28
C ILE A 70 0.78 -9.93 14.94
N ALA A 71 -0.41 -9.55 15.37
CA ALA A 71 -1.67 -10.17 15.01
C ALA A 71 -2.76 -9.10 15.09
N GLY A 72 -3.32 -8.71 13.96
CA GLY A 72 -4.34 -7.66 13.91
C GLY A 72 -4.42 -6.96 12.57
N TRP A 73 -5.35 -6.01 12.47
CA TRP A 73 -5.47 -5.10 11.35
C TRP A 73 -4.26 -4.15 11.30
N GLN A 74 -3.51 -4.16 10.20
CA GLN A 74 -2.27 -3.37 10.08
C GLN A 74 -2.35 -2.25 9.05
N LEU A 75 -3.15 -2.44 8.02
CA LEU A 75 -3.20 -1.60 6.82
C LEU A 75 -4.65 -1.54 6.31
N SER A 76 -5.06 -0.41 5.74
CA SER A 76 -6.30 -0.27 4.99
C SER A 76 -5.97 0.02 3.53
N LEU A 77 -6.52 -0.78 2.64
CA LEU A 77 -6.46 -0.63 1.18
C LEU A 77 -7.89 -0.39 0.66
N PRO A 78 -8.08 -0.09 -0.64
CA PRO A 78 -9.43 0.03 -1.20
C PRO A 78 -10.26 -1.23 -0.97
N ALA A 79 -11.52 -1.04 -0.59
CA ALA A 79 -12.44 -2.12 -0.26
C ALA A 79 -12.68 -3.03 -1.48
N PRO A 80 -12.56 -4.37 -1.35
CA PRO A 80 -12.81 -5.30 -2.44
C PRO A 80 -14.25 -5.22 -2.96
N ILE A 81 -14.46 -5.46 -4.26
CA ILE A 81 -15.81 -5.47 -4.84
C ILE A 81 -16.64 -6.68 -4.37
N ASN A 82 -15.97 -7.82 -4.19
CA ASN A 82 -16.59 -9.03 -3.69
C ASN A 82 -16.62 -8.99 -2.16
N LYS A 83 -17.81 -8.86 -1.59
CA LYS A 83 -18.03 -8.93 -0.14
C LYS A 83 -18.23 -10.38 0.24
N ASN A 84 -17.14 -11.07 0.58
CA ASN A 84 -17.23 -12.51 0.84
C ASN A 84 -16.63 -12.85 2.21
N GLN A 85 -17.48 -13.36 3.10
CA GLN A 85 -17.11 -13.75 4.46
C GLN A 85 -16.20 -14.98 4.52
N GLN A 86 -15.91 -15.63 3.37
CA GLN A 86 -15.16 -16.89 3.28
C GLN A 86 -13.67 -16.74 2.90
N GLY A 87 -13.11 -15.52 2.92
CA GLY A 87 -11.65 -15.34 2.87
C GLY A 87 -11.00 -15.40 1.48
N GLU A 88 -11.68 -14.88 0.45
CA GLU A 88 -11.14 -14.84 -0.93
C GLU A 88 -9.87 -14.00 -1.07
N HIS A 89 -9.65 -13.03 -0.18
CA HIS A 89 -8.49 -12.14 -0.22
C HIS A 89 -7.47 -12.51 0.85
N THR A 90 -6.99 -13.75 0.81
CA THR A 90 -5.96 -14.26 1.72
C THR A 90 -4.65 -14.53 0.98
N GLY A 91 -3.56 -14.64 1.74
CA GLY A 91 -2.28 -15.06 1.19
C GLY A 91 -1.14 -15.02 2.21
N THR A 92 0.06 -15.18 1.68
CA THR A 92 1.31 -15.15 2.45
C THR A 92 2.17 -14.00 1.96
N LEU A 93 2.59 -13.16 2.90
CA LEU A 93 3.62 -12.14 2.71
C LEU A 93 4.95 -12.67 3.23
N LEU A 94 6.03 -12.02 2.82
CA LEU A 94 7.35 -12.26 3.36
C LEU A 94 7.88 -10.99 3.99
N SER A 95 8.62 -11.14 5.09
CA SER A 95 9.49 -10.06 5.54
C SER A 95 10.69 -9.91 4.63
N ARG A 96 11.40 -8.79 4.77
CA ARG A 96 12.69 -8.53 4.11
C ARG A 96 13.70 -9.64 4.39
N GLN A 97 13.59 -10.30 5.54
CA GLN A 97 14.44 -11.42 5.93
C GLN A 97 13.82 -12.81 5.65
N GLY A 98 12.72 -12.86 4.90
CA GLY A 98 12.12 -14.11 4.43
C GLY A 98 11.24 -14.83 5.46
N LYS A 99 10.80 -14.17 6.53
CA LYS A 99 9.80 -14.75 7.45
C LYS A 99 8.40 -14.69 6.85
N PRO A 100 7.60 -15.77 6.95
CA PRO A 100 6.24 -15.76 6.47
C PRO A 100 5.32 -14.97 7.41
N PHE A 101 4.44 -14.19 6.81
CA PHE A 101 3.29 -13.56 7.45
C PHE A 101 2.04 -13.97 6.69
N TYR A 102 0.94 -14.19 7.39
CA TYR A 102 -0.34 -14.52 6.77
C TYR A 102 -1.22 -13.29 6.79
N TYR A 103 -1.94 -13.05 5.70
CA TYR A 103 -2.86 -11.93 5.61
C TYR A 103 -4.24 -12.34 5.13
N ALA A 104 -5.21 -11.53 5.52
CA ALA A 104 -6.58 -11.56 5.01
C ALA A 104 -7.06 -10.12 4.83
N ILE A 105 -7.72 -9.82 3.70
CA ILE A 105 -8.39 -8.54 3.47
C ILE A 105 -9.87 -8.72 3.75
N ASP A 106 -10.44 -7.87 4.60
CA ASP A 106 -11.87 -7.87 4.88
C ASP A 106 -12.67 -7.06 3.85
N ASP A 107 -13.99 -7.09 4.03
CA ASP A 107 -14.96 -6.37 3.21
C ASP A 107 -14.75 -4.85 3.22
N ASP A 108 -14.10 -4.27 4.23
CA ASP A 108 -13.80 -2.84 4.29
C ASP A 108 -12.40 -2.50 3.72
N GLY A 109 -11.67 -3.50 3.20
CA GLY A 109 -10.31 -3.34 2.71
C GLY A 109 -9.26 -3.29 3.82
N ARG A 110 -9.60 -3.61 5.07
CA ARG A 110 -8.61 -3.75 6.14
C ARG A 110 -7.86 -5.05 5.96
N VAL A 111 -6.56 -4.97 6.09
CA VAL A 111 -5.63 -6.10 5.95
C VAL A 111 -5.25 -6.57 7.36
N PHE A 112 -5.80 -7.71 7.75
CA PHE A 112 -5.35 -8.44 8.94
C PHE A 112 -4.04 -9.10 8.59
N VAL A 113 -3.06 -9.00 9.48
CA VAL A 113 -1.78 -9.69 9.33
C VAL A 113 -1.42 -10.39 10.64
N SER A 114 -0.92 -11.61 10.54
CA SER A 114 -0.31 -12.35 11.64
C SER A 114 1.05 -12.91 11.25
N GLY A 115 2.01 -12.82 12.17
CA GLY A 115 3.35 -13.37 11.98
C GLY A 115 4.37 -12.77 12.94
N ILE A 116 5.62 -13.19 12.77
CA ILE A 116 6.73 -12.85 13.67
C ILE A 116 7.91 -12.32 12.86
N PHE A 117 8.30 -11.08 13.14
CA PHE A 117 9.54 -10.45 12.67
C PHE A 117 10.76 -11.13 13.28
N ASN A 118 11.85 -11.19 12.51
CA ASN A 118 13.13 -11.69 13.03
C ASN A 118 13.73 -10.76 14.11
N ASP A 119 13.71 -9.46 13.83
CA ASP A 119 14.26 -8.41 14.69
C ASP A 119 13.51 -7.08 14.50
N PRO A 120 13.78 -6.06 15.33
CA PRO A 120 13.06 -4.78 15.29
C PRO A 120 13.18 -3.97 13.98
N GLU A 121 14.20 -4.23 13.14
CA GLU A 121 14.43 -3.55 11.87
C GLU A 121 14.03 -4.41 10.65
N ASP A 122 13.35 -5.53 10.90
CA ASP A 122 12.71 -6.31 9.85
C ASP A 122 11.43 -5.61 9.36
N GLU A 123 11.10 -5.84 8.09
CA GLU A 123 10.01 -5.14 7.40
C GLU A 123 9.14 -6.17 6.70
N ILE A 124 7.82 -6.11 6.87
CA ILE A 124 6.89 -6.91 6.08
C ILE A 124 6.76 -6.26 4.71
N ILE A 125 6.92 -7.04 3.65
CA ILE A 125 6.70 -6.61 2.27
C ILE A 125 5.25 -6.95 1.89
N PHE A 126 4.41 -5.93 1.78
CA PHE A 126 2.99 -6.07 1.41
C PHE A 126 2.85 -6.18 -0.11
N ASN A 127 3.13 -7.38 -0.61
CA ASN A 127 2.79 -7.79 -1.98
C ASN A 127 1.49 -8.60 -1.95
N VAL A 128 0.38 -7.93 -1.62
CA VAL A 128 -0.94 -8.57 -1.63
C VAL A 128 -1.32 -8.97 -3.05
N ASN A 129 -2.00 -10.10 -3.18
CA ASN A 129 -2.55 -10.56 -4.46
C ASN A 129 -3.42 -9.47 -5.09
N PRO A 130 -3.31 -9.22 -6.40
CA PRO A 130 -4.17 -8.29 -7.10
C PRO A 130 -5.65 -8.62 -6.89
N TYR A 131 -6.48 -7.59 -6.71
CA TYR A 131 -7.91 -7.75 -6.58
C TYR A 131 -8.67 -6.57 -7.17
N VAL A 132 -9.97 -6.76 -7.39
CA VAL A 132 -10.86 -5.72 -7.90
C VAL A 132 -11.52 -5.03 -6.72
N ALA A 133 -11.41 -3.70 -6.66
CA ALA A 133 -12.01 -2.86 -5.63
C ALA A 133 -13.36 -2.29 -6.08
N GLU A 134 -14.14 -1.80 -5.11
CA GLU A 134 -15.34 -1.02 -5.38
C GLU A 134 -15.03 0.29 -6.12
N LEU A 135 -16.01 0.76 -6.90
CA LEU A 135 -16.02 2.08 -7.49
C LEU A 135 -17.17 2.94 -6.89
N PRO A 136 -16.92 4.21 -6.54
CA PRO A 136 -15.59 4.83 -6.40
C PRO A 136 -14.76 4.11 -5.32
N LEU A 137 -13.43 4.25 -5.36
CA LEU A 137 -12.56 3.61 -4.37
C LEU A 137 -12.93 4.07 -2.95
N LYS A 138 -13.18 3.10 -2.05
CA LYS A 138 -13.53 3.32 -0.64
C LYS A 138 -12.47 2.71 0.27
N PHE A 139 -12.17 3.37 1.38
CA PHE A 139 -11.25 2.84 2.41
C PHE A 139 -11.77 3.19 3.80
N ARG A 140 -11.44 2.34 4.77
CA ARG A 140 -11.77 2.53 6.18
C ARG A 140 -10.49 2.79 6.99
N PRO A 141 -10.08 4.06 7.18
CA PRO A 141 -8.93 4.40 8.01
C PRO A 141 -9.04 3.88 9.44
N PHE A 142 -7.88 3.84 10.12
CA PHE A 142 -7.78 3.45 11.53
C PHE A 142 -8.17 4.59 12.47
N SER A 143 -7.97 5.83 12.06
CA SER A 143 -8.43 7.04 12.76
C SER A 143 -9.65 7.63 12.03
N GLY A 144 -10.87 7.29 12.48
CA GLY A 144 -12.14 7.98 12.25
C GLY A 144 -12.63 8.23 10.81
N GLY A 145 -13.74 7.59 10.42
CA GLY A 145 -14.53 7.88 9.20
C GLY A 145 -14.29 6.93 8.03
N ILE A 146 -15.20 6.88 7.05
CA ILE A 146 -14.95 6.26 5.73
C ILE A 146 -14.44 7.38 4.82
N PHE A 147 -13.30 7.15 4.14
CA PHE A 147 -12.78 8.08 3.15
C PHE A 147 -13.07 7.53 1.75
N VAL A 148 -13.44 8.42 0.82
CA VAL A 148 -13.70 8.11 -0.59
C VAL A 148 -12.73 8.96 -1.39
N LEU A 149 -11.87 8.35 -2.21
CA LEU A 149 -10.96 9.13 -3.05
C LEU A 149 -11.79 9.80 -4.14
N PRO A 150 -11.68 11.13 -4.28
CA PRO A 150 -12.20 11.80 -5.46
C PRO A 150 -11.51 11.23 -6.71
N PRO A 151 -12.20 11.19 -7.86
CA PRO A 151 -11.61 10.70 -9.11
C PRO A 151 -10.36 11.47 -9.59
N ASP A 152 -10.00 12.61 -8.98
CA ASP A 152 -8.88 13.47 -9.41
C ASP A 152 -7.89 13.86 -8.30
N ALA A 153 -7.89 13.18 -7.15
CA ALA A 153 -6.98 13.52 -6.05
C ALA A 153 -5.52 13.12 -6.39
N ILE A 154 -4.76 14.07 -6.92
CA ILE A 154 -3.30 14.07 -6.90
C ILE A 154 -2.91 14.58 -5.50
N GLU A 155 -2.60 13.69 -4.56
CA GLU A 155 -1.90 14.12 -3.34
C GLU A 155 -0.50 14.57 -3.76
N LYS A 156 -0.34 15.89 -3.90
CA LYS A 156 0.98 16.51 -3.76
C LYS A 156 1.33 16.38 -2.29
N ASP A 157 2.31 15.54 -1.97
CA ASP A 157 3.01 15.64 -0.70
C ASP A 157 3.61 17.06 -0.62
N GLU A 158 2.93 17.96 0.09
CA GLU A 158 3.54 19.18 0.59
C GLU A 158 4.63 18.74 1.57
N ILE A 159 5.85 18.66 1.07
CA ILE A 159 7.05 18.71 1.90
C ILE A 159 6.96 20.05 2.62
N GLU A 160 6.59 20.05 3.91
CA GLU A 160 6.81 21.22 4.77
C GLU A 160 8.31 21.55 4.69
N GLU A 161 8.62 22.58 3.91
CA GLU A 161 9.93 23.21 3.86
C GLU A 161 10.15 23.83 5.25
N SER A 162 10.78 23.06 6.14
CA SER A 162 11.15 23.51 7.48
C SER A 162 11.97 24.81 7.35
N ASP A 163 11.52 25.87 8.02
CA ASP A 163 12.16 27.18 8.05
C ASP A 163 13.69 27.10 8.15
N PRO A 164 14.45 27.95 7.43
CA PRO A 164 15.90 27.96 7.52
C PRO A 164 16.35 28.34 8.93
N VAL A 165 17.01 27.40 9.61
CA VAL A 165 17.67 27.64 10.89
C VAL A 165 18.75 28.71 10.70
N ILE A 166 18.48 29.92 11.19
CA ILE A 166 19.48 31.00 11.27
C ILE A 166 20.51 30.61 12.34
N VAL A 167 21.65 30.09 11.91
CA VAL A 167 22.81 29.87 12.78
C VAL A 167 23.42 31.24 13.10
N ARG A 168 23.09 31.81 14.26
CA ARG A 168 23.81 32.97 14.81
C ARG A 168 25.24 32.55 15.15
N ARG A 169 26.22 32.98 14.36
CA ARG A 169 27.64 32.87 14.71
C ARG A 169 27.93 33.73 15.94
N THR A 170 28.09 33.11 17.10
CA THR A 170 28.67 33.75 18.28
C THR A 170 30.14 34.03 18.00
N ARG A 171 30.54 35.31 17.91
CA ARG A 171 31.96 35.68 17.90
C ARG A 171 32.55 35.38 19.28
N VAL A 172 33.54 34.49 19.32
CA VAL A 172 34.42 34.31 20.48
C VAL A 172 35.42 35.49 20.49
N PRO A 173 35.62 36.20 21.60
CA PRO A 173 36.64 37.24 21.68
C PRO A 173 38.03 36.59 21.73
N SER A 174 38.91 37.01 20.83
CA SER A 174 40.33 36.66 20.86
C SER A 174 41.02 37.40 22.02
N THR A 175 41.52 36.64 22.98
CA THR A 175 42.45 37.11 24.01
C THR A 175 43.79 37.48 23.40
N LEU A 176 44.28 38.68 23.71
CA LEU A 176 45.69 39.06 23.74
C LEU A 176 46.01 39.52 25.17
#